data_AF-A0A918DDS0-F1
#
_entry.id   AF-A0A918DDS0-F1
#
_cell.length_a   1.000
_cell.length_b   1.000
_cell.length_c   1.000
_cell.angle_alpha   90.00
_cell.angle_beta   90.00
_cell.angle_gamma   90.00
#
_symmetry.space_group_name_H-M   'P 1'
#
loop_
_entity.id
_entity.type
_entity.pdbx_description
1 polymer ?
#
loop_
_entity_poly.entity_id
_entity_poly.type
_entity_poly.pdbx_seq_one_letter_code
_entity_poly.pdbx_strand_id
1 'polypeptide(L)'
;MRAVEIRGRLEQRLLLTAVAATLCVSGLGFLFGLLTGSFSILFDGVYALIDATMGALALLVARLILRDALKHDEEAPGRVRYQYGFWHLEPMVLALNATMLTLAAGYALVSSVMLIFEGGTELNFDAAILYTVIVIVICFAMAARQRRQNLRLGSGFVALDAKGWLMSGAITLALLVGFAIGRALEGTSLAWVQPYVDPVILALVCLVVIPMPFADLREAVAGILRVAPEDLDHHVLTVAAAARERHGFADSYTYVAQVGRATLIEIHFITPPGWPLSSVAQLDAIRQEVGDAIGDEGPNRWLTISFTEDPAWAF
;
A
#
# COMPACT_ATOMS: atom_id res chain seq x y z
N MET A 1 -3.69 -20.04 -21.70
CA MET A 1 -4.39 -18.74 -21.88
C MET A 1 -5.78 -18.71 -21.23
N ARG A 2 -6.77 -19.53 -21.60
CA ARG A 2 -8.13 -19.50 -20.99
C ARG A 2 -8.17 -19.61 -19.46
N ALA A 3 -7.33 -20.44 -18.84
CA ALA A 3 -7.29 -20.59 -17.38
C ALA A 3 -6.74 -19.34 -16.65
N VAL A 4 -5.77 -18.65 -17.26
CA VAL A 4 -5.20 -17.39 -16.74
C VAL A 4 -6.21 -16.26 -16.86
N GLU A 5 -6.92 -16.20 -17.98
CA GLU A 5 -7.97 -15.21 -18.24
C GLU A 5 -9.18 -15.39 -17.33
N ILE A 6 -9.58 -16.65 -17.05
CA ILE A 6 -10.64 -16.97 -16.09
C ILE A 6 -10.22 -16.59 -14.66
N ARG A 7 -8.96 -16.87 -14.27
CA ARG A 7 -8.42 -16.46 -12.95
C ARG A 7 -8.46 -14.94 -12.78
N GLY A 8 -7.97 -14.18 -13.77
CA GLY A 8 -7.95 -12.71 -13.72
C GLY A 8 -9.36 -12.10 -13.65
N ARG A 9 -10.33 -12.62 -14.42
CA ARG A 9 -11.73 -12.15 -14.33
C ARG A 9 -12.39 -12.50 -12.99
N LEU A 10 -12.06 -13.65 -12.39
CA LEU A 10 -12.57 -14.04 -11.08
C LEU A 10 -12.01 -13.15 -9.97
N GLU A 11 -10.71 -12.86 -10.03
CA GLU A 11 -10.00 -11.95 -9.13
C GLU A 11 -10.55 -10.53 -9.21
N GLN A 12 -10.73 -10.00 -10.42
CA GLN A 12 -11.31 -8.67 -10.61
C GLN A 12 -12.76 -8.58 -10.08
N ARG A 13 -13.56 -9.64 -10.25
CA ARG A 13 -14.93 -9.70 -9.70
C ARG A 13 -14.92 -9.77 -8.17
N LEU A 14 -13.99 -10.52 -7.58
CA LEU A 14 -13.80 -10.58 -6.14
C LEU A 14 -13.46 -9.21 -5.55
N LEU A 15 -12.50 -8.52 -6.15
CA LEU A 15 -12.07 -7.18 -5.72
C LEU A 15 -13.17 -6.14 -5.91
N LEU A 16 -13.92 -6.19 -7.02
CA LEU A 16 -15.10 -5.32 -7.20
C LEU A 16 -16.20 -5.58 -6.16
N THR A 17 -16.41 -6.85 -5.79
CA THR A 17 -17.35 -7.20 -4.72
C THR A 17 -16.86 -6.68 -3.36
N ALA A 18 -15.55 -6.72 -3.11
CA ALA A 18 -14.94 -6.15 -1.92
C ALA A 18 -15.15 -4.64 -1.84
N VAL A 19 -14.84 -3.90 -2.91
CA VAL A 19 -15.07 -2.44 -2.97
C VAL A 19 -16.55 -2.10 -2.74
N ALA A 20 -17.47 -2.83 -3.38
CA ALA A 20 -18.90 -2.62 -3.17
C ALA A 20 -19.33 -2.89 -1.72
N ALA A 21 -18.81 -3.95 -1.11
CA ALA A 21 -19.06 -4.27 0.29
C ALA A 21 -18.50 -3.19 1.23
N THR A 22 -17.29 -2.68 0.97
CA THR A 22 -16.68 -1.59 1.75
C THR A 22 -17.52 -0.30 1.66
N LEU A 23 -18.01 0.04 0.47
CA LEU A 23 -18.91 1.20 0.29
C LEU A 23 -20.24 1.00 1.03
N CYS A 24 -20.80 -0.21 1.01
CA CYS A 24 -22.00 -0.53 1.78
C CYS A 24 -21.74 -0.40 3.29
N VAL A 25 -20.63 -0.94 3.81
CA VAL A 25 -20.24 -0.84 5.22
C VAL A 25 -20.04 0.63 5.62
N SER A 26 -19.32 1.41 4.80
CA SER A 26 -19.12 2.84 5.04
C SER A 26 -20.44 3.62 5.09
N GLY A 27 -21.35 3.36 4.14
CA GLY A 27 -22.69 3.97 4.14
C GLY A 27 -23.51 3.59 5.37
N LEU A 28 -23.47 2.33 5.79
CA LEU A 28 -24.10 1.87 7.02
C LEU A 28 -23.49 2.54 8.25
N GLY A 29 -22.16 2.67 8.32
CA GLY A 29 -21.46 3.32 9.43
C GLY A 29 -21.82 4.79 9.56
N PHE A 30 -21.93 5.51 8.45
CA PHE A 30 -22.38 6.91 8.47
C PHE A 30 -23.85 7.04 8.93
N LEU A 31 -24.75 6.22 8.38
CA LEU A 31 -26.16 6.21 8.75
C LEU A 31 -26.38 5.85 10.22
N PHE A 32 -25.82 4.73 10.67
CA PHE A 32 -25.98 4.26 12.05
C PHE A 32 -25.21 5.11 13.04
N GLY A 33 -24.04 5.65 12.70
CA GLY A 33 -23.29 6.57 13.56
C GLY A 33 -24.12 7.81 13.92
N LEU A 34 -24.75 8.42 12.91
CA LEU A 34 -25.64 9.58 13.12
C LEU A 34 -26.94 9.22 13.86
N LEU A 35 -27.55 8.07 13.53
CA LEU A 35 -28.81 7.64 14.17
C LEU A 35 -28.62 7.18 15.62
N THR A 36 -27.47 6.60 15.95
CA THR A 36 -27.18 6.06 17.28
C THR A 36 -26.53 7.07 18.22
N GLY A 37 -25.95 8.14 17.69
CA GLY A 37 -25.09 9.07 18.45
C GLY A 37 -23.70 8.51 18.73
N SER A 38 -23.31 7.38 18.11
CA SER A 38 -21.99 6.75 18.30
C SER A 38 -20.94 7.42 17.43
N PHE A 39 -19.95 8.02 18.08
CA PHE A 39 -18.77 8.57 17.43
C PHE A 39 -17.83 7.45 16.95
N SER A 40 -17.78 6.31 17.65
CA SER A 40 -16.97 5.17 17.20
C SER A 40 -17.48 4.52 15.91
N ILE A 41 -18.81 4.37 15.76
CA ILE A 41 -19.43 3.88 14.53
C ILE A 41 -19.28 4.91 13.40
N LEU A 42 -19.48 6.19 13.69
CA LEU A 42 -19.29 7.25 12.71
C LEU A 42 -17.85 7.29 12.20
N PHE A 43 -16.87 7.15 13.10
CA PHE A 43 -15.46 7.07 12.76
C PHE A 43 -15.16 5.87 11.85
N ASP A 44 -15.66 4.67 12.17
CA ASP A 44 -15.50 3.48 11.34
C ASP A 44 -16.03 3.72 9.90
N GLY A 45 -17.20 4.34 9.78
CA GLY A 45 -17.79 4.70 8.48
C GLY A 45 -16.95 5.71 7.68
N VAL A 46 -16.46 6.77 8.34
CA VAL A 46 -15.61 7.80 7.71
C VAL A 46 -14.23 7.24 7.34
N TYR A 47 -13.63 6.43 8.21
CA TYR A 47 -12.34 5.78 7.98
C TYR A 47 -12.42 4.87 6.75
N ALA A 48 -13.46 4.03 6.67
CA ALA A 48 -13.73 3.18 5.51
C ALA A 48 -13.98 3.99 4.23
N LEU A 49 -14.59 5.18 4.32
CA LEU A 49 -14.83 6.05 3.17
C LEU A 49 -13.52 6.64 2.61
N ILE A 50 -12.65 7.12 3.51
CA ILE A 50 -11.33 7.66 3.15
C ILE A 50 -10.52 6.56 2.47
N ASP A 51 -10.45 5.38 3.09
CA ASP A 51 -9.69 4.25 2.57
C ASP A 51 -10.23 3.79 1.20
N ALA A 52 -11.56 3.68 1.04
CA ALA A 52 -12.17 3.32 -0.24
C ALA A 52 -11.89 4.34 -1.34
N THR A 53 -11.95 5.64 -1.02
CA THR A 53 -11.66 6.73 -1.97
C THR A 53 -10.20 6.71 -2.40
N MET A 54 -9.28 6.49 -1.46
CA MET A 54 -7.85 6.39 -1.75
C MET A 54 -7.49 5.11 -2.50
N GLY A 55 -8.13 3.98 -2.19
CA GLY A 55 -8.02 2.76 -2.95
C GLY A 55 -8.47 2.94 -4.41
N ALA A 56 -9.55 3.69 -4.65
CA ALA A 56 -10.00 4.03 -5.99
C ALA A 56 -8.99 4.93 -6.74
N LEU A 57 -8.39 5.91 -6.05
CA LEU A 57 -7.34 6.76 -6.61
C LEU A 57 -6.08 5.95 -6.94
N ALA A 58 -5.64 5.06 -6.05
CA ALA A 58 -4.50 4.16 -6.28
C ALA A 58 -4.74 3.27 -7.51
N LEU A 59 -5.95 2.73 -7.66
CA LEU A 59 -6.33 1.94 -8.83
C LEU A 59 -6.31 2.77 -10.13
N LEU A 60 -6.76 4.03 -10.07
CA LEU A 60 -6.69 4.94 -11.23
C LEU A 60 -5.23 5.17 -11.64
N VAL A 61 -4.35 5.45 -10.68
CA VAL A 61 -2.91 5.64 -10.93
C VAL A 61 -2.27 4.37 -11.49
N ALA A 62 -2.54 3.20 -10.91
CA ALA A 62 -2.04 1.93 -11.42
C ALA A 62 -2.48 1.66 -12.88
N ARG A 63 -3.73 1.99 -13.23
CA ARG A 63 -4.22 1.89 -14.61
C ARG A 63 -3.55 2.89 -15.55
N LEU A 64 -3.22 4.08 -15.09
CA LEU A 64 -2.47 5.08 -15.87
C LEU A 64 -1.05 4.60 -16.15
N ILE A 65 -0.34 4.10 -15.13
CA ILE A 65 1.00 3.52 -15.25
C ILE A 65 0.98 2.36 -16.26
N LEU A 66 0.06 1.41 -16.11
CA LEU A 66 -0.04 0.26 -17.01
C LEU A 66 -0.31 0.67 -18.46
N ARG A 67 -1.20 1.64 -18.68
CA ARG A 67 -1.50 2.16 -20.03
C ARG A 67 -0.30 2.85 -20.67
N ASP A 68 0.53 3.52 -19.88
CA ASP A 68 1.74 4.17 -20.35
C ASP A 68 2.85 3.16 -20.69
N ALA A 69 3.01 2.14 -19.85
CA ALA A 69 3.93 1.03 -20.09
C ALA A 69 3.58 0.23 -21.36
N LEU A 70 2.29 -0.05 -21.60
CA LEU A 70 1.84 -0.78 -22.80
C LEU A 70 2.00 0.02 -24.10
N LYS A 71 2.07 1.36 -24.04
CA LYS A 71 2.30 2.20 -25.23
C LYS A 71 3.76 2.21 -25.68
N HIS A 72 4.71 1.90 -24.81
CA HIS A 72 6.13 1.86 -25.15
C HIS A 72 6.49 0.73 -26.13
N ASP A 73 5.70 -0.36 -26.17
CA ASP A 73 6.03 -1.55 -26.98
C ASP A 73 5.64 -1.42 -28.46
N GLU A 74 4.63 -0.61 -28.82
CA GLU A 74 4.16 -0.49 -30.21
C GLU A 74 4.60 0.80 -30.92
N GLU A 75 4.90 1.89 -30.20
CA GLU A 75 5.15 3.22 -30.80
C GLU A 75 6.18 4.04 -30.00
N ALA A 76 7.47 3.96 -30.32
CA ALA A 76 8.46 4.96 -29.87
C ALA A 76 9.27 5.43 -31.09
N PRO A 77 9.54 6.75 -31.29
CA PRO A 77 10.04 7.65 -30.24
C PRO A 77 9.54 9.13 -30.28
N GLY A 78 9.66 9.83 -29.14
CA GLY A 78 10.08 11.25 -29.15
C GLY A 78 9.15 12.33 -28.60
N ARG A 79 7.94 12.04 -28.08
CA ARG A 79 7.03 13.11 -27.56
C ARG A 79 6.22 12.74 -26.31
N VAL A 80 6.69 11.85 -25.46
CA VAL A 80 6.04 11.65 -24.15
C VAL A 80 6.65 12.62 -23.14
N ARG A 81 5.83 13.57 -22.67
CA ARG A 81 6.25 14.63 -21.73
C ARG A 81 6.75 14.07 -20.38
N TYR A 82 6.43 12.81 -20.09
CA TYR A 82 6.91 12.03 -18.95
C TYR A 82 7.84 10.91 -19.44
N GLN A 83 9.14 11.19 -19.55
CA GLN A 83 10.13 10.26 -20.10
C GLN A 83 10.47 9.08 -19.16
N TYR A 84 10.18 9.23 -17.87
CA TYR A 84 10.38 8.19 -16.84
C TYR A 84 9.07 7.49 -16.43
N GLY A 85 7.99 7.68 -17.20
CA GLY A 85 6.66 7.16 -16.89
C GLY A 85 6.01 7.77 -15.64
N PHE A 86 4.95 7.12 -15.14
CA PHE A 86 4.12 7.58 -14.02
C PHE A 86 4.43 6.88 -12.68
N TRP A 87 5.55 6.17 -12.57
CA TRP A 87 5.90 5.35 -11.39
C TRP A 87 5.99 6.16 -10.09
N HIS A 88 6.35 7.44 -10.17
CA HIS A 88 6.40 8.36 -9.03
C HIS A 88 5.02 8.66 -8.42
N LEU A 89 3.92 8.44 -9.14
CA LEU A 89 2.57 8.65 -8.62
C LEU A 89 2.15 7.59 -7.60
N GLU A 90 2.68 6.36 -7.70
CA GLU A 90 2.37 5.27 -6.77
C GLU A 90 2.74 5.66 -5.32
N PRO A 91 4.00 5.98 -4.98
CA PRO A 91 4.36 6.35 -3.62
C PRO A 91 3.67 7.65 -3.16
N MET A 92 3.34 8.58 -4.06
CA MET A 92 2.58 9.79 -3.69
C MET A 92 1.17 9.48 -3.21
N VAL A 93 0.46 8.56 -3.89
CA VAL A 93 -0.90 8.16 -3.47
C VAL A 93 -0.85 7.37 -2.18
N LEU A 94 0.13 6.47 -2.01
CA LEU A 94 0.31 5.75 -0.74
C LEU A 94 0.59 6.72 0.43
N ALA A 95 1.50 7.68 0.23
CA ALA A 95 1.79 8.70 1.24
C ALA A 95 0.55 9.54 1.59
N LEU A 96 -0.23 9.93 0.58
CA LEU A 96 -1.47 10.68 0.77
C LEU A 96 -2.51 9.86 1.57
N ASN A 97 -2.69 8.58 1.24
CA ASN A 97 -3.61 7.69 1.95
C ASN A 97 -3.20 7.54 3.42
N ALA A 98 -1.94 7.16 3.66
CA ALA A 98 -1.40 6.99 5.01
C ALA A 98 -1.53 8.26 5.84
N THR A 99 -1.26 9.43 5.24
CA THR A 99 -1.40 10.74 5.90
C THR A 99 -2.86 11.04 6.23
N MET A 100 -3.80 10.83 5.30
CA MET A 100 -5.23 11.07 5.54
C MET A 100 -5.79 10.17 6.64
N LEU A 101 -5.47 8.87 6.63
CA LEU A 101 -5.92 7.93 7.65
C LEU A 101 -5.34 8.27 9.02
N THR A 102 -4.07 8.68 9.07
CA THR A 102 -3.41 9.10 10.32
C THR A 102 -4.03 10.38 10.87
N LEU A 103 -4.30 11.38 10.02
CA LEU A 103 -4.95 12.63 10.42
C LEU A 103 -6.39 12.39 10.91
N ALA A 104 -7.16 11.55 10.20
CA ALA A 104 -8.52 11.20 10.58
C ALA A 104 -8.54 10.48 11.95
N ALA A 105 -7.65 9.51 12.15
CA ALA A 105 -7.53 8.81 13.43
C ALA A 105 -7.03 9.73 14.55
N GLY A 106 -6.09 10.63 14.27
CA GLY A 106 -5.62 11.64 15.23
C GLY A 106 -6.73 12.61 15.64
N TYR A 107 -7.51 13.11 14.68
CA TYR A 107 -8.66 13.96 14.96
C TYR A 107 -9.73 13.24 15.78
N ALA A 108 -10.01 11.97 15.45
CA ALA A 108 -10.96 11.14 16.19
C ALA A 108 -10.49 10.85 17.62
N LEU A 109 -9.18 10.63 17.82
CA LEU A 109 -8.59 10.47 19.15
C LEU A 109 -8.75 11.74 19.99
N VAL A 110 -8.39 12.91 19.44
CA VAL A 110 -8.59 14.20 20.14
C VAL A 110 -10.07 14.42 20.47
N SER A 111 -10.95 14.16 19.50
CA SER A 111 -12.41 14.27 19.69
C SER A 111 -12.91 13.33 20.78
N SER A 112 -12.42 12.09 20.83
CA SER A 112 -12.78 11.12 21.85
C SER A 112 -12.35 11.56 23.26
N VAL A 113 -11.17 12.15 23.39
CA VAL A 113 -10.68 12.69 24.65
C VAL A 113 -11.53 13.89 25.09
N MET A 114 -11.89 14.78 24.16
CA MET A 114 -12.80 15.91 24.44
C MET A 114 -14.17 15.43 24.92
N LEU A 115 -14.77 14.44 24.25
CA LEU A 115 -16.04 13.84 24.65
C LEU A 115 -15.99 13.24 26.07
N ILE A 116 -14.87 12.63 26.45
CA ILE A 116 -14.67 12.13 27.82
C ILE A 116 -14.69 13.29 28.82
N PHE A 117 -14.07 14.43 28.51
CA PHE A 117 -14.08 15.59 29.40
C PHE A 117 -15.44 16.31 29.44
N GLU A 118 -16.22 16.27 28.35
CA GLU A 118 -17.53 16.92 28.23
C GLU A 118 -18.67 16.13 28.90
N GLY A 119 -18.40 14.94 29.44
CA GLY A 119 -19.40 14.12 30.15
C GLY A 119 -19.88 12.89 29.38
N GLY A 120 -19.23 12.55 28.26
CA GLY A 120 -19.54 11.40 27.43
C GLY A 120 -20.63 11.67 26.38
N THR A 121 -21.18 10.60 25.81
CA THR A 121 -22.12 10.64 24.70
C THR A 121 -23.40 9.90 25.05
N GLU A 122 -24.55 10.45 24.65
CA GLU A 122 -25.81 9.70 24.66
C GLU A 122 -25.80 8.72 23.49
N LEU A 123 -25.74 7.43 23.81
CA LEU A 123 -25.63 6.34 22.84
C LEU A 123 -26.86 5.45 22.88
N ASN A 124 -27.49 5.24 21.72
CA ASN A 124 -28.46 4.17 21.54
C ASN A 124 -27.74 2.83 21.35
N PHE A 125 -27.51 2.12 22.46
CA PHE A 125 -26.81 0.83 22.47
C PHE A 125 -27.52 -0.24 21.62
N ASP A 126 -28.85 -0.30 21.62
CA ASP A 126 -29.59 -1.36 20.90
C ASP A 126 -29.37 -1.25 19.38
N ALA A 127 -29.44 -0.03 18.84
CA ALA A 127 -29.18 0.22 17.42
C ALA A 127 -27.68 0.10 17.07
N ALA A 128 -26.77 0.46 17.99
CA ALA A 128 -25.32 0.28 17.82
C ALA A 128 -24.91 -1.22 17.80
N ILE A 129 -25.51 -2.04 18.66
CA ILE A 129 -25.33 -3.49 18.69
C ILE A 129 -25.86 -4.11 17.39
N LEU A 130 -27.04 -3.70 16.92
CA LEU A 130 -27.59 -4.17 15.66
C LEU A 130 -26.64 -3.88 14.48
N TYR A 131 -26.13 -2.65 14.38
CA TYR A 131 -25.15 -2.27 13.36
C TYR A 131 -23.89 -3.15 13.42
N THR A 132 -23.27 -3.26 14.59
CA THR A 132 -22.01 -4.00 14.74
C THR A 132 -22.19 -5.48 14.41
N VAL A 133 -23.30 -6.10 14.77
CA VAL A 133 -23.62 -7.48 14.37
C VAL A 133 -23.73 -7.61 12.84
N ILE A 134 -24.43 -6.68 12.17
CA ILE A 134 -24.56 -6.69 10.71
C ILE A 134 -23.18 -6.58 10.04
N VAL A 135 -22.34 -5.64 10.49
CA VAL A 135 -21.01 -5.42 9.92
C VAL A 135 -20.08 -6.60 10.18
N ILE A 136 -20.09 -7.17 11.39
CA ILE A 136 -19.35 -8.40 11.71
C ILE A 136 -19.71 -9.52 10.74
N VAL A 137 -21.01 -9.75 10.50
CA VAL A 137 -21.47 -10.79 9.56
C VAL A 137 -20.94 -10.51 8.15
N ILE A 138 -20.99 -9.26 7.68
CA ILE A 138 -20.44 -8.89 6.37
C ILE A 138 -18.94 -9.15 6.31
N CYS A 139 -18.18 -8.66 7.29
CA CYS A 139 -16.72 -8.78 7.33
C CYS A 139 -16.25 -10.24 7.37
N PHE A 140 -16.81 -11.06 8.24
CA PHE A 140 -16.45 -12.47 8.32
C PHE A 140 -16.94 -13.27 7.10
N ALA A 141 -18.10 -12.94 6.53
CA ALA A 141 -18.55 -13.57 5.29
C ALA A 141 -17.62 -13.26 4.11
N MET A 142 -17.18 -12.01 3.99
CA MET A 142 -16.21 -11.58 2.96
C MET A 142 -14.85 -12.24 3.17
N ALA A 143 -14.31 -12.20 4.38
CA ALA A 143 -13.04 -12.85 4.72
C ALA A 143 -13.08 -14.37 4.42
N ALA A 144 -14.15 -15.06 4.81
CA ALA A 144 -14.30 -16.49 4.54
C ALA A 144 -14.45 -16.80 3.05
N ARG A 145 -15.23 -15.99 2.31
CA ARG A 145 -15.41 -16.15 0.87
C ARG A 145 -14.10 -15.95 0.12
N GLN A 146 -13.37 -14.88 0.43
CA GLN A 146 -12.10 -14.58 -0.21
C GLN A 146 -11.03 -15.60 0.15
N ARG A 147 -10.92 -16.02 1.41
CA ARG A 147 -9.98 -17.07 1.83
C ARG A 147 -10.25 -18.39 1.11
N ARG A 148 -11.51 -18.80 0.98
CA ARG A 148 -11.89 -20.02 0.24
C ARG A 148 -11.57 -19.93 -1.25
N GLN A 149 -11.82 -18.78 -1.87
CA GLN A 149 -11.53 -18.58 -3.29
C GLN A 149 -10.03 -18.41 -3.55
N ASN A 150 -9.29 -17.85 -2.60
CA ASN A 150 -7.86 -17.69 -2.70
C ASN A 150 -7.11 -19.02 -2.69
N LEU A 151 -7.61 -20.05 -2.01
CA LEU A 151 -7.06 -21.41 -2.10
C LEU A 151 -7.04 -21.97 -3.54
N ARG A 152 -7.91 -21.46 -4.44
CA ARG A 152 -7.98 -21.87 -5.85
C ARG A 152 -7.20 -20.92 -6.78
N LEU A 153 -7.11 -19.65 -6.40
CA LEU A 153 -6.50 -18.59 -7.20
C LEU A 153 -4.99 -18.47 -6.94
N GLY A 154 -4.57 -18.58 -5.67
CA GLY A 154 -3.20 -18.33 -5.25
C GLY A 154 -2.77 -16.86 -5.41
N SER A 155 -3.71 -15.92 -5.28
CA SER A 155 -3.42 -14.48 -5.42
C SER A 155 -3.00 -13.88 -4.08
N GLY A 156 -1.84 -13.22 -4.07
CA GLY A 156 -1.38 -12.43 -2.92
C GLY A 156 -2.34 -11.28 -2.59
N PHE A 157 -2.93 -10.64 -3.60
CA PHE A 157 -3.88 -9.54 -3.41
C PHE A 157 -5.16 -9.99 -2.71
N VAL A 158 -5.74 -11.12 -3.13
CA VAL A 158 -6.94 -11.67 -2.46
C VAL A 158 -6.60 -12.16 -1.05
N ALA A 159 -5.37 -12.63 -0.80
CA ALA A 159 -4.90 -12.99 0.54
C ALA A 159 -4.84 -11.77 1.48
N LEU A 160 -4.28 -10.68 0.98
CA LEU A 160 -4.15 -9.41 1.71
C LEU A 160 -5.52 -8.81 2.02
N ASP A 161 -6.42 -8.76 1.03
CA ASP A 161 -7.79 -8.26 1.20
C ASP A 161 -8.56 -9.11 2.24
N ALA A 162 -8.48 -10.45 2.16
CA ALA A 162 -9.11 -11.34 3.14
C ALA A 162 -8.60 -11.13 4.57
N LYS A 163 -7.32 -10.80 4.72
CA LYS A 163 -6.73 -10.45 6.01
C LYS A 163 -7.25 -9.09 6.49
N GLY A 164 -7.40 -8.11 5.60
CA GLY A 164 -8.04 -6.83 5.90
C GLY A 164 -9.46 -6.98 6.44
N TRP A 165 -10.30 -7.77 5.76
CA TRP A 165 -11.67 -8.08 6.21
C TRP A 165 -11.71 -8.78 7.57
N LEU A 166 -10.74 -9.68 7.83
CA LEU A 166 -10.61 -10.33 9.14
C LEU A 166 -10.24 -9.34 10.24
N MET A 167 -9.29 -8.44 9.98
CA MET A 167 -8.87 -7.40 10.93
C MET A 167 -10.01 -6.42 11.22
N SER A 168 -10.70 -5.93 10.18
CA SER A 168 -11.89 -5.07 10.33
C SER A 168 -12.96 -5.78 11.15
N GLY A 169 -13.29 -7.04 10.83
CA GLY A 169 -14.25 -7.83 11.60
C GLY A 169 -13.85 -8.03 13.07
N ALA A 170 -12.55 -8.18 13.36
CA ALA A 170 -12.05 -8.29 14.73
C ALA A 170 -12.18 -6.96 15.50
N ILE A 171 -11.91 -5.82 14.86
CA ILE A 171 -12.11 -4.48 15.45
C ILE A 171 -13.60 -4.26 15.73
N THR A 172 -14.49 -4.54 14.77
CA THR A 172 -15.94 -4.41 14.97
C THR A 172 -16.46 -5.36 16.05
N LEU A 173 -15.87 -6.55 16.18
CA LEU A 173 -16.19 -7.48 17.28
C LEU A 173 -15.80 -6.90 18.65
N ALA A 174 -14.66 -6.22 18.74
CA ALA A 174 -14.29 -5.51 19.97
C ALA A 174 -15.28 -4.36 20.29
N LEU A 175 -15.76 -3.63 19.28
CA LEU A 175 -16.83 -2.64 19.43
C LEU A 175 -18.11 -3.28 19.99
N LEU A 176 -18.55 -4.41 19.41
CA LEU A 176 -19.73 -5.14 19.86
C LEU A 176 -19.62 -5.55 21.33
N VAL A 177 -18.45 -6.07 21.75
CA VAL A 177 -18.21 -6.44 23.16
C VAL A 177 -18.31 -5.20 24.05
N GLY A 178 -17.71 -4.08 23.64
CA GLY A 178 -17.78 -2.82 24.39
C GLY A 178 -19.21 -2.28 24.53
N PHE A 179 -20.00 -2.30 23.45
CA PHE A 179 -21.41 -1.89 23.49
C PHE A 179 -22.29 -2.84 24.29
N ALA A 180 -22.05 -4.15 24.20
CA ALA A 180 -22.76 -5.13 25.02
C ALA A 180 -22.50 -4.92 26.51
N ILE A 181 -21.26 -4.61 26.89
CA ILE A 181 -20.91 -4.22 28.27
C ILE A 181 -21.66 -2.93 28.64
N GLY A 182 -21.59 -1.88 27.82
CA GLY A 182 -22.29 -0.62 28.09
C GLY A 182 -23.81 -0.78 28.27
N ARG A 183 -24.42 -1.67 27.48
CA ARG A 183 -25.84 -2.04 27.59
C ARG A 183 -26.15 -2.82 28.87
N ALA A 184 -25.27 -3.72 29.29
CA ALA A 184 -25.44 -4.52 30.51
C ALA A 184 -25.28 -3.69 31.80
N LEU A 185 -24.62 -2.52 31.72
CA LEU A 185 -24.51 -1.59 32.83
C LEU A 185 -25.81 -0.80 33.09
N GLU A 186 -26.79 -0.86 32.19
CA GLU A 186 -28.06 -0.14 32.34
C GLU A 186 -28.84 -0.70 33.54
N GLY A 187 -29.31 0.19 34.41
CA GLY A 187 -30.02 -0.19 35.63
C GLY A 187 -29.13 -0.71 36.77
N THR A 188 -27.80 -0.68 36.61
CA THR A 188 -26.83 -1.02 37.68
C THR A 188 -26.32 0.23 38.40
N SER A 189 -25.61 0.05 39.52
CA SER A 189 -24.93 1.14 40.24
C SER A 189 -23.81 1.81 39.43
N LEU A 190 -23.41 1.22 38.31
CA LEU A 190 -22.36 1.71 37.40
C LEU A 190 -22.93 2.40 36.15
N ALA A 191 -24.23 2.72 36.11
CA ALA A 191 -24.86 3.40 34.98
C ALA A 191 -24.18 4.74 34.62
N TRP A 192 -23.52 5.40 35.58
CA TRP A 192 -22.74 6.62 35.34
C TRP A 192 -21.57 6.43 34.36
N VAL A 193 -21.10 5.19 34.13
CA VAL A 193 -20.01 4.88 33.18
C VAL A 193 -20.52 4.85 31.73
N GLN A 194 -21.83 4.63 31.51
CA GLN A 194 -22.39 4.37 30.19
C GLN A 194 -22.05 5.44 29.13
N PRO A 195 -22.14 6.75 29.42
CA PRO A 195 -21.82 7.78 28.44
C PRO A 195 -20.37 7.76 27.98
N TYR A 196 -19.46 7.21 28.78
CA TYR A 196 -18.03 7.15 28.48
C TYR A 196 -17.62 5.94 27.66
N VAL A 197 -18.51 4.94 27.51
CA VAL A 197 -18.20 3.68 26.81
C VAL A 197 -17.77 3.94 25.38
N ASP A 198 -18.55 4.70 24.61
CA ASP A 198 -18.25 4.98 23.20
C ASP A 198 -16.98 5.82 22.99
N PRO A 199 -16.76 6.94 23.70
CA PRO A 199 -15.51 7.69 23.60
C PRO A 199 -14.26 6.89 24.00
N VAL A 200 -14.34 6.06 25.06
CA VAL A 200 -13.21 5.21 25.47
C VAL A 200 -12.90 4.17 24.42
N ILE A 201 -13.92 3.53 23.85
CA ILE A 201 -13.76 2.56 22.76
C ILE A 201 -13.13 3.25 21.54
N LEU A 202 -13.63 4.42 21.15
CA LEU A 202 -13.06 5.20 20.03
C LEU A 202 -11.58 5.53 20.28
N ALA A 203 -11.23 5.97 21.49
CA ALA A 203 -9.84 6.26 21.84
C ALA A 203 -8.94 5.02 21.70
N LEU A 204 -9.38 3.87 22.21
CA LEU A 204 -8.66 2.60 22.12
C LEU A 204 -8.48 2.15 20.65
N VAL A 205 -9.53 2.25 19.84
CA VAL A 205 -9.46 1.95 18.41
C VAL A 205 -8.46 2.87 17.71
N CYS A 206 -8.50 4.17 17.98
CA CYS A 206 -7.56 5.12 17.39
C CYS A 206 -6.11 4.80 17.79
N LEU A 207 -5.84 4.43 19.05
CA LEU A 207 -4.49 4.05 19.51
C LEU A 207 -3.95 2.81 18.78
N VAL A 208 -4.82 1.87 18.40
CA VAL A 208 -4.45 0.69 17.61
C VAL A 208 -4.27 1.04 16.12
N VAL A 209 -5.09 1.95 15.60
CA VAL A 209 -5.13 2.30 14.16
C VAL A 209 -4.03 3.27 13.74
N ILE A 210 -3.70 4.27 14.55
CA ILE A 210 -2.66 5.27 14.26
C ILE A 210 -1.29 4.67 13.88
N PRO A 211 -0.75 3.63 14.56
CA PRO A 211 0.55 3.09 14.20
C PRO A 211 0.55 2.24 12.93
N MET A 212 -0.61 1.73 12.48
CA MET A 212 -0.70 0.85 11.31
C MET A 212 -0.14 1.48 10.01
N PRO A 213 -0.57 2.69 9.59
CA PRO A 213 -0.09 3.31 8.34
C PRO A 213 1.34 3.88 8.44
N PHE A 214 2.03 3.80 9.58
CA PHE A 214 3.36 4.40 9.73
C PHE A 214 4.43 3.69 8.88
N ALA A 215 4.32 2.36 8.75
CA ALA A 215 5.18 1.60 7.87
C ALA A 215 4.98 2.00 6.41
N ASP A 216 3.72 2.07 5.97
CA ASP A 216 3.35 2.47 4.60
C ASP A 216 3.80 3.91 4.30
N LEU A 217 3.68 4.82 5.27
CA LEU A 217 4.16 6.20 5.15
C LEU A 217 5.68 6.26 5.00
N ARG A 218 6.42 5.48 5.81
CA ARG A 218 7.89 5.41 5.73
C ARG A 218 8.33 4.90 4.35
N GLU A 219 7.72 3.83 3.87
CA GLU A 219 8.02 3.25 2.56
C GLU A 219 7.69 4.21 1.41
N ALA A 220 6.53 4.85 1.47
CA ALA A 220 6.11 5.84 0.49
C ALA A 220 7.05 7.06 0.47
N VAL A 221 7.46 7.58 1.63
CA VAL A 221 8.42 8.69 1.73
C VAL A 221 9.80 8.28 1.23
N ALA A 222 10.27 7.07 1.56
CA ALA A 222 11.52 6.54 1.03
C ALA A 222 11.50 6.44 -0.50
N GLY A 223 10.39 5.98 -1.08
CA GLY A 223 10.20 5.93 -2.54
C GLY A 223 10.15 7.32 -3.19
N ILE A 224 9.56 8.32 -2.54
CA ILE A 224 9.58 9.71 -3.01
C ILE A 224 11.00 10.28 -2.97
N LEU A 225 11.73 9.99 -1.90
CA LEU A 225 13.12 10.42 -1.70
C LEU A 225 14.14 9.60 -2.50
N ARG A 226 13.69 8.60 -3.28
CA ARG A 226 14.54 7.70 -4.07
C ARG A 226 15.62 7.00 -3.25
N VAL A 227 15.33 6.68 -1.98
CA VAL A 227 16.29 5.99 -1.12
C VAL A 227 16.52 4.59 -1.70
N ALA A 228 17.79 4.25 -1.94
CA ALA A 228 18.17 2.92 -2.38
C ALA A 228 17.87 1.90 -1.28
N PRO A 229 17.21 0.77 -1.59
CA PRO A 229 17.13 -0.35 -0.66
C PRO A 229 18.55 -0.89 -0.41
N GLU A 230 18.96 -1.00 0.86
CA GLU A 230 20.33 -1.43 1.22
C GLU A 230 20.70 -2.78 0.57
N ASP A 231 19.78 -3.74 0.57
CA ASP A 231 20.01 -5.06 -0.03
C ASP A 231 20.27 -4.99 -1.53
N LEU A 232 19.53 -4.14 -2.24
CA LEU A 232 19.68 -3.98 -3.69
C LEU A 232 20.98 -3.24 -4.02
N ASP A 233 21.30 -2.19 -3.28
CA ASP A 233 22.55 -1.44 -3.44
C ASP A 233 23.77 -2.36 -3.23
N HIS A 234 23.77 -3.15 -2.15
CA HIS A 234 24.83 -4.13 -1.89
C HIS A 234 24.96 -5.20 -2.98
N HIS A 235 23.84 -5.69 -3.51
CA HIS A 235 23.84 -6.65 -4.60
C HIS A 235 24.44 -6.06 -5.88
N VAL A 236 23.99 -4.87 -6.29
CA VAL A 236 24.48 -4.17 -7.49
C VAL A 236 25.97 -3.84 -7.35
N LEU A 237 26.41 -3.37 -6.19
CA LEU A 237 27.84 -3.14 -5.89
C LEU A 237 28.68 -4.41 -6.04
N THR A 238 28.17 -5.55 -5.55
CA THR A 238 28.86 -6.83 -5.65
C THR A 238 29.00 -7.29 -7.10
N VAL A 239 27.93 -7.17 -7.89
CA VAL A 239 27.93 -7.53 -9.31
C VAL A 239 28.87 -6.61 -10.11
N ALA A 240 28.81 -5.29 -9.86
CA ALA A 240 29.67 -4.32 -10.51
C ALA A 240 31.15 -4.56 -10.18
N ALA A 241 31.48 -4.85 -8.92
CA ALA A 241 32.84 -5.16 -8.50
C ALA A 241 33.38 -6.43 -9.19
N ALA A 242 32.56 -7.48 -9.29
CA ALA A 242 32.93 -8.71 -9.98
C ALA A 242 33.16 -8.49 -11.49
N ALA A 243 32.33 -7.67 -12.14
CA ALA A 243 32.51 -7.31 -13.54
C ALA A 243 33.76 -6.45 -13.76
N ARG A 244 34.04 -5.51 -12.84
CA ARG A 244 35.26 -4.69 -12.85
C ARG A 244 36.52 -5.55 -12.83
N GLU A 245 36.57 -6.51 -11.92
CA GLU A 245 37.73 -7.40 -11.77
C GLU A 245 37.88 -8.32 -12.99
N ARG A 246 36.78 -8.88 -13.52
CA ARG A 246 36.79 -9.80 -14.66
C ARG A 246 37.25 -9.14 -15.96
N HIS A 247 36.81 -7.90 -16.21
CA HIS A 247 37.06 -7.19 -17.48
C HIS A 247 38.20 -6.17 -17.40
N GLY A 248 38.83 -6.03 -16.23
CA GLY A 248 39.97 -5.14 -16.03
C GLY A 248 39.62 -3.66 -16.11
N PHE A 249 38.44 -3.27 -15.63
CA PHE A 249 38.04 -1.87 -15.54
C PHE A 249 38.77 -1.18 -14.38
N ALA A 250 39.11 0.10 -14.55
CA ALA A 250 39.84 0.88 -13.57
C ALA A 250 38.98 1.19 -12.33
N ASP A 251 37.70 1.50 -12.53
CA ASP A 251 36.75 1.79 -11.45
C ASP A 251 35.29 1.51 -11.88
N SER A 252 34.37 1.58 -10.93
CA SER A 252 32.93 1.43 -11.18
C SER A 252 32.10 2.27 -10.20
N TYR A 253 31.14 3.04 -10.73
CA TYR A 253 30.16 3.79 -9.95
C TYR A 253 28.77 3.20 -10.18
N THR A 254 27.99 3.08 -9.10
CA THR A 254 26.64 2.54 -9.13
C THR A 254 25.68 3.51 -8.49
N TYR A 255 24.56 3.77 -9.17
CA TYR A 255 23.45 4.56 -8.66
C TYR A 255 22.20 3.70 -8.71
N VAL A 256 21.62 3.46 -7.55
CA VAL A 256 20.42 2.64 -7.41
C VAL A 256 19.33 3.49 -6.78
N ALA A 257 18.13 3.42 -7.33
CA ALA A 257 16.96 4.04 -6.76
C ALA A 257 15.74 3.14 -6.96
N GLN A 258 14.90 3.05 -5.94
CA GLN A 258 13.58 2.42 -6.06
C GLN A 258 12.50 3.51 -6.06
N VAL A 259 11.64 3.49 -7.09
CA VAL A 259 10.51 4.41 -7.24
C VAL A 259 9.23 3.61 -7.42
N GLY A 260 8.50 3.39 -6.31
CA GLY A 260 7.36 2.48 -6.29
C GLY A 260 7.82 1.05 -6.62
N ARG A 261 7.24 0.45 -7.67
CA ARG A 261 7.67 -0.86 -8.18
C ARG A 261 8.85 -0.82 -9.13
N ALA A 262 9.25 0.35 -9.61
CA ALA A 262 10.32 0.48 -10.58
C ALA A 262 11.69 0.56 -9.89
N THR A 263 12.65 -0.17 -10.44
CA THR A 263 14.03 -0.23 -9.97
C THR A 263 14.91 0.42 -11.02
N LEU A 264 15.51 1.57 -10.68
CA LEU A 264 16.43 2.29 -11.53
C LEU A 264 17.85 1.94 -11.09
N ILE A 265 18.63 1.39 -12.01
CA ILE A 265 20.01 0.99 -11.79
C ILE A 265 20.85 1.63 -12.89
N GLU A 266 21.81 2.45 -12.48
CA GLU A 266 22.80 3.03 -13.37
C GLU A 266 24.19 2.55 -12.93
N ILE A 267 24.95 2.01 -13.87
CA ILE A 267 26.32 1.53 -13.63
C ILE A 267 27.24 2.20 -14.64
N HIS A 268 28.30 2.81 -14.15
CA HIS A 268 29.32 3.47 -14.95
C HIS A 268 30.64 2.73 -14.72
N PHE A 269 31.12 2.03 -15.74
CA PHE A 269 32.43 1.40 -15.72
C PHE A 269 33.49 2.34 -16.30
N ILE A 270 34.56 2.57 -15.55
CA ILE A 270 35.70 3.35 -16.00
C ILE A 270 36.70 2.44 -16.70
N THR A 271 36.88 2.60 -18.00
CA THR A 271 37.87 1.85 -18.76
C THR A 271 39.25 2.49 -18.62
N PRO A 272 40.33 1.73 -18.42
CA PRO A 272 41.68 2.29 -18.43
C PRO A 272 42.03 2.85 -19.83
N PRO A 273 42.97 3.81 -19.91
CA PRO A 273 43.39 4.35 -21.20
C PRO A 273 43.90 3.27 -22.16
N GLY A 274 43.37 3.25 -23.38
CA GLY A 274 43.71 2.25 -24.39
C GLY A 274 43.14 0.85 -24.13
N TRP A 275 42.09 0.73 -23.30
CA TRP A 275 41.38 -0.54 -23.10
C TRP A 275 40.95 -1.12 -24.46
N PRO A 276 41.15 -2.43 -24.71
CA PRO A 276 40.96 -3.03 -26.02
C PRO A 276 39.47 -3.14 -26.38
N LEU A 277 38.92 -2.04 -26.90
CA LEU A 277 37.57 -1.98 -27.45
C LEU A 277 37.59 -2.48 -28.90
N SER A 278 37.09 -3.69 -29.10
CA SER A 278 36.98 -4.31 -30.42
C SER A 278 35.73 -3.86 -31.19
N SER A 279 34.60 -3.76 -30.50
CA SER A 279 33.31 -3.40 -31.08
C SER A 279 32.30 -2.98 -30.00
N VAL A 280 31.22 -2.31 -30.40
CA VAL A 280 30.09 -2.02 -29.50
C VAL A 280 29.44 -3.31 -28.99
N ALA A 281 29.40 -4.36 -29.82
CA ALA A 281 28.86 -5.66 -29.44
C ALA A 281 29.60 -6.31 -28.25
N GLN A 282 30.90 -6.03 -28.09
CA GLN A 282 31.66 -6.44 -26.91
C GLN A 282 31.10 -5.78 -25.64
N LEU A 283 30.80 -4.48 -25.70
CA LEU A 283 30.20 -3.76 -24.58
C LEU A 283 28.79 -4.29 -24.29
N ASP A 284 27.99 -4.55 -25.33
CA ASP A 284 26.65 -5.11 -25.18
C ASP A 284 26.66 -6.50 -24.52
N ALA A 285 27.63 -7.35 -24.84
CA ALA A 285 27.81 -8.63 -24.18
C ALA A 285 28.09 -8.46 -22.67
N ILE A 286 28.90 -7.47 -22.30
CA ILE A 286 29.16 -7.14 -20.89
C ILE A 286 27.90 -6.58 -20.22
N ARG A 287 27.12 -5.73 -20.92
CA ARG A 287 25.83 -5.24 -20.40
C ARG A 287 24.86 -6.39 -20.10
N GLN A 288 24.79 -7.36 -21.01
CA GLN A 288 23.92 -8.52 -20.85
C GLN A 288 24.39 -9.40 -19.70
N GLU A 289 25.69 -9.69 -19.60
CA GLU A 289 26.28 -10.44 -18.49
C GLU A 289 25.98 -9.79 -17.12
N VAL A 290 26.18 -8.48 -17.01
CA VAL A 290 25.90 -7.72 -15.78
C VAL A 290 24.40 -7.68 -15.50
N GLY A 291 23.57 -7.47 -16.53
CA GLY A 291 22.11 -7.49 -16.42
C GLY A 291 21.58 -8.84 -15.93
N ASP A 292 22.10 -9.95 -16.46
CA ASP A 292 21.74 -11.31 -16.05
C ASP A 292 22.14 -11.57 -14.59
N ALA A 293 23.32 -11.09 -14.18
CA ALA A 293 23.83 -11.24 -12.81
C ALA A 293 23.06 -10.40 -11.77
N ILE A 294 22.57 -9.22 -12.16
CA ILE A 294 21.68 -8.42 -11.32
C ILE A 294 20.33 -9.15 -11.14
N GLY A 295 19.83 -9.76 -12.21
CA GLY A 295 18.55 -10.47 -12.20
C GLY A 295 17.32 -9.53 -12.26
N ASP A 296 16.14 -10.12 -12.09
CA ASP A 296 14.84 -9.41 -12.13
C ASP A 296 14.54 -8.74 -13.49
N GLU A 297 14.71 -9.50 -14.57
CA GLU A 297 14.40 -9.08 -15.94
C GLU A 297 12.88 -8.91 -16.14
N GLY A 298 12.37 -7.75 -15.75
CA GLY A 298 10.96 -7.41 -15.84
C GLY A 298 10.73 -5.99 -16.33
N PRO A 299 9.47 -5.64 -16.65
CA PRO A 299 9.09 -4.31 -17.14
C PRO A 299 9.33 -3.19 -16.11
N ASN A 300 9.70 -3.55 -14.88
CA ASN A 300 9.94 -2.65 -13.77
C ASN A 300 11.44 -2.33 -13.58
N ARG A 301 12.34 -3.00 -14.30
CA ARG A 301 13.80 -2.77 -14.18
C ARG A 301 14.28 -1.83 -15.28
N TRP A 302 14.74 -0.65 -14.88
CA TRP A 302 15.44 0.28 -15.75
C TRP A 302 16.94 0.17 -15.49
N LEU A 303 17.68 -0.45 -16.41
CA LEU A 303 19.12 -0.66 -16.28
C LEU A 303 19.87 0.14 -17.35
N THR A 304 20.71 1.06 -16.91
CA THR A 304 21.64 1.81 -17.76
C THR A 304 23.07 1.40 -17.42
N ILE A 305 23.81 0.86 -18.38
CA ILE A 305 25.23 0.56 -18.20
C ILE A 305 26.04 1.35 -19.22
N SER A 306 26.90 2.22 -18.71
CA SER A 306 27.80 3.05 -19.52
C SER A 306 29.26 2.67 -19.30
N PHE A 307 30.07 2.92 -20.31
CA PHE A 307 31.50 2.70 -20.30
C PHE A 307 32.16 4.01 -20.70
N THR A 308 33.11 4.50 -19.90
CA THR A 308 33.80 5.76 -20.16
C THR A 308 35.27 5.66 -19.77
N GLU A 309 36.14 6.30 -20.53
CA GLU A 309 37.55 6.46 -20.16
C GLU A 309 37.76 7.65 -19.22
N ASP A 310 36.89 8.66 -19.31
CA ASP A 310 36.92 9.87 -18.50
C ASP A 310 35.98 9.72 -17.29
N PRO A 311 36.51 9.69 -16.05
CA PRO A 311 35.72 9.59 -14.83
C PRO A 311 34.71 10.72 -14.65
N ALA A 312 34.88 11.87 -15.30
CA ALA A 312 33.94 12.98 -15.20
C ALA A 312 32.52 12.63 -15.68
N TRP A 313 32.37 11.58 -16.49
CA TRP A 313 31.08 11.11 -17.00
C TRP A 313 30.43 10.03 -16.12
N ALA A 314 31.05 9.68 -15.00
CA ALA A 314 30.54 8.70 -14.05
C ALA A 314 29.95 9.34 -12.78
N PHE A 315 29.99 10.67 -12.66
CA PHE A 315 29.47 11.46 -11.54
C PHE A 315 28.26 12.31 -11.92
#